data_AF-A0A962IPP1-F1
#
_entry.id   AF-A0A962IPP1-F1
#
_cell.length_a   1.000
_cell.length_b   1.000
_cell.length_c   1.000
_cell.angle_alpha   90.00
_cell.angle_beta   90.00
_cell.angle_gamma   90.00
#
_symmetry.space_group_name_H-M   'P 1'
#
loop_
_entity.id
_entity.type
_entity.pdbx_description
1 polymer ?
#
loop_
_entity_poly.entity_id
_entity_poly.type
_entity_poly.pdbx_seq_one_letter_code
_entity_poly.pdbx_strand_id
1 'polypeptide(L)'
;AAPLIGTCWSSTGDSGSNPFTNFLGTIDAQPLVLRTGNIQSLRIEPSSELFNGVPLTANVIAGSGFNSVGTGVRGAVVGGGGSEVGADPLHFGGPNRVSDDYGMIGGGLGNVAGDDAGTTADASFATVSGGQENLAGGRYSTVGGGVVNLATKQAATIGGGIDNRATEEFTTVAGGTNNEALGPLSAIGGGSLNIAIGFLSSIPGGDRNTASGTGSFVSGGRNNCAGGNGSWAGGTRAKVRIGIVPGTTGSSCLATPNSGNGTGDAGTFMWADSQDADFISRGSDAFLIRAQSGMTLQRASGQVTAPRGYLNVVRGDSGIAASGSPAANVLGSFENDGDAFLELTTPSANSRGLIFRSPAASNEAGLIYSGTAGLQFRSGNSTRMTLASTGQLTLNTLGAAGSTSLCRNASNQIASCSSSARYKHDVADLDLGLEAILRLRPVSYRWNDNNSADVGFIAEDVAALDERLVTRNEDGQVEGVRYERLSALFANAVQQLAAEGSVQADRVAALSAENAELKARLQRIEARLGLAEGR
;
A
#
# COMPACT_ATOMS: atom_id res chain seq x y z
N ALA A 1 -35.74 -0.19 91.83
CA ALA A 1 -34.73 0.90 91.93
C ALA A 1 -34.25 1.21 90.52
N ALA A 2 -34.09 2.49 90.16
CA ALA A 2 -33.44 2.85 88.90
C ALA A 2 -31.93 2.52 88.96
N PRO A 3 -31.26 2.18 87.85
CA PRO A 3 -29.84 1.89 87.86
C PRO A 3 -29.03 3.11 88.29
N LEU A 4 -28.03 2.90 89.15
CA LEU A 4 -27.08 3.94 89.53
C LEU A 4 -26.20 4.27 88.32
N ILE A 5 -26.36 5.47 87.77
CA ILE A 5 -25.51 6.02 86.72
C ILE A 5 -24.11 6.17 87.31
N GLY A 6 -23.14 5.45 86.73
CA GLY A 6 -21.72 5.58 87.06
C GLY A 6 -21.18 6.96 86.66
N THR A 7 -19.92 7.23 87.03
CA THR A 7 -19.21 8.47 86.68
C THR A 7 -19.39 8.80 85.19
N CYS A 8 -20.12 9.88 84.91
CA CYS A 8 -20.38 10.34 83.54
C CYS A 8 -19.07 10.80 82.89
N TRP A 9 -18.90 10.52 81.60
CA TRP A 9 -17.82 11.10 80.81
C TRP A 9 -17.93 12.63 80.82
N SER A 10 -16.85 13.34 81.12
CA SER A 10 -16.93 14.80 81.25
C SER A 10 -17.14 15.48 79.90
N SER A 11 -18.09 16.42 79.85
CA SER A 11 -18.29 17.30 78.70
C SER A 11 -17.12 18.27 78.44
N THR A 12 -16.21 18.43 79.40
CA THR A 12 -14.95 19.18 79.24
C THR A 12 -13.74 18.26 79.00
N GLY A 13 -13.96 16.95 78.85
CA GLY A 13 -12.90 15.94 78.80
C GLY A 13 -12.42 15.49 80.18
N ASP A 14 -11.97 14.23 80.25
CA ASP A 14 -11.46 13.58 81.46
C ASP A 14 -9.94 13.47 81.42
N SER A 15 -9.27 13.77 82.53
CA SER A 15 -7.81 13.67 82.68
C SER A 15 -7.41 12.40 83.43
N GLY A 16 -6.40 11.66 82.94
CA GLY A 16 -5.88 10.47 83.61
C GLY A 16 -6.67 9.18 83.38
N SER A 17 -7.51 9.15 82.33
CA SER A 17 -8.27 7.97 81.91
C SER A 17 -7.39 6.77 81.51
N ASN A 18 -7.78 5.56 81.91
CA ASN A 18 -7.23 4.32 81.39
C ASN A 18 -8.15 3.75 80.28
N PRO A 19 -7.71 3.64 79.01
CA PRO A 19 -8.59 3.21 77.91
C PRO A 19 -9.10 1.77 78.02
N PHE A 20 -8.52 0.93 78.88
CA PHE A 20 -9.03 -0.43 79.13
C PHE A 20 -10.25 -0.47 80.08
N THR A 21 -10.44 0.56 80.91
CA THR A 21 -11.48 0.57 81.97
C THR A 21 -12.32 1.85 82.01
N ASN A 22 -11.91 2.89 81.28
CA ASN A 22 -12.63 4.14 81.10
C ASN A 22 -12.84 4.37 79.61
N PHE A 23 -14.08 4.23 79.13
CA PHE A 23 -14.44 4.46 77.74
C PHE A 23 -15.88 4.98 77.63
N LEU A 24 -16.15 5.66 76.51
CA LEU A 24 -17.51 5.99 76.06
C LEU A 24 -17.99 4.86 75.14
N GLY A 25 -18.97 4.07 75.58
CA GLY A 25 -19.46 2.93 74.79
C GLY A 25 -20.46 2.06 75.54
N THR A 26 -20.77 0.92 74.93
CA THR A 26 -21.59 -0.17 75.48
C THR A 26 -20.69 -1.32 75.95
N ILE A 27 -21.22 -2.18 76.84
CA ILE A 27 -20.52 -3.39 77.34
C ILE A 27 -21.18 -4.69 76.85
N ASP A 28 -22.31 -4.55 76.17
CA ASP A 28 -23.11 -5.61 75.56
C ASP A 28 -23.13 -5.43 74.03
N ALA A 29 -23.85 -6.30 73.32
CA ALA A 29 -23.95 -6.25 71.85
C ALA A 29 -24.86 -5.12 71.32
N GLN A 30 -25.09 -4.05 72.10
CA GLN A 30 -25.89 -2.90 71.67
C GLN A 30 -25.03 -1.85 70.94
N PRO A 31 -25.53 -1.23 69.86
CA PRO A 31 -24.81 -0.16 69.16
C PRO A 31 -24.58 1.09 70.03
N LEU A 32 -23.40 1.71 69.87
CA LEU A 32 -23.18 3.07 70.35
C LEU A 32 -23.77 4.07 69.34
N VAL A 33 -24.71 4.92 69.79
CA VAL A 33 -25.38 5.91 68.94
C VAL A 33 -25.10 7.33 69.43
N LEU A 34 -24.48 8.16 68.59
CA LEU A 34 -24.36 9.60 68.80
C LEU A 34 -25.44 10.33 67.96
N ARG A 35 -26.04 11.37 68.55
CA ARG A 35 -27.18 12.09 67.95
C ARG A 35 -26.95 13.60 67.93
N THR A 36 -27.36 14.27 66.86
CA THR A 36 -27.52 15.73 66.78
C THR A 36 -28.97 16.05 66.40
N GLY A 37 -29.57 17.07 67.02
CA GLY A 37 -30.98 17.39 66.79
C GLY A 37 -31.96 16.25 67.12
N ASN A 38 -31.59 15.33 68.02
CA ASN A 38 -32.29 14.07 68.31
C ASN A 38 -32.32 13.03 67.17
N ILE A 39 -31.60 13.25 66.07
CA ILE A 39 -31.45 12.31 64.94
C ILE A 39 -30.11 11.56 65.09
N GLN A 40 -30.04 10.29 64.67
CA GLN A 40 -28.78 9.54 64.60
C GLN A 40 -27.81 10.24 63.64
N SER A 41 -26.57 10.45 64.08
CA SER A 41 -25.51 11.09 63.28
C SER A 41 -24.28 10.18 63.14
N LEU A 42 -24.08 9.29 64.12
CA LEU A 42 -23.13 8.18 64.08
C LEU A 42 -23.72 6.99 64.85
N ARG A 43 -23.58 5.80 64.28
CA ARG A 43 -23.89 4.51 64.91
C ARG A 43 -22.71 3.56 64.70
N ILE A 44 -22.24 2.94 65.78
CA ILE A 44 -21.19 1.91 65.73
C ILE A 44 -21.82 0.60 66.19
N GLU A 45 -21.82 -0.41 65.33
CA GLU A 45 -22.50 -1.70 65.56
C GLU A 45 -21.45 -2.82 65.71
N PRO A 46 -21.38 -3.54 66.84
CA PRO A 46 -20.49 -4.70 66.96
C PRO A 46 -20.93 -5.83 66.01
N SER A 47 -19.98 -6.55 65.41
CA SER A 47 -20.31 -7.71 64.58
C SER A 47 -20.93 -8.83 65.43
N SER A 48 -21.94 -9.52 64.88
CA SER A 48 -22.51 -10.73 65.49
C SER A 48 -21.52 -11.90 65.52
N GLU A 49 -20.57 -11.92 64.58
CA GLU A 49 -19.42 -12.83 64.59
C GLU A 49 -18.44 -12.48 65.72
N LEU A 50 -17.96 -13.51 66.42
CA LEU A 50 -17.12 -13.38 67.62
C LEU A 50 -15.76 -14.06 67.43
N PHE A 51 -14.70 -13.41 67.91
CA PHE A 51 -13.37 -14.00 68.06
C PHE A 51 -12.99 -14.02 69.54
N ASN A 52 -12.71 -15.20 70.10
CA ASN A 52 -12.43 -15.39 71.53
C ASN A 52 -13.50 -14.77 72.48
N GLY A 53 -14.77 -14.75 72.05
CA GLY A 53 -15.89 -14.24 72.85
C GLY A 53 -16.12 -12.72 72.80
N VAL A 54 -15.30 -11.97 72.06
CA VAL A 54 -15.54 -10.54 71.75
C VAL A 54 -15.94 -10.38 70.28
N PRO A 55 -16.71 -9.34 69.89
CA PRO A 55 -17.01 -9.04 68.50
C PRO A 55 -15.74 -8.99 67.64
N LEU A 56 -15.75 -9.71 66.51
CA LEU A 56 -14.62 -9.79 65.58
C LEU A 56 -14.23 -8.42 65.02
N THR A 57 -15.21 -7.55 64.79
CA THR A 57 -15.04 -6.19 64.28
C THR A 57 -16.29 -5.35 64.59
N ALA A 58 -16.39 -4.14 64.05
CA ALA A 58 -17.58 -3.30 64.13
C ALA A 58 -17.88 -2.63 62.78
N ASN A 59 -19.15 -2.33 62.55
CA ASN A 59 -19.60 -1.50 61.44
C ASN A 59 -19.69 -0.03 61.92
N VAL A 60 -19.36 0.92 61.04
CA VAL A 60 -19.41 2.36 61.33
C VAL A 60 -20.38 3.03 60.37
N ILE A 61 -21.49 3.59 60.86
CA ILE A 61 -22.54 4.21 60.05
C ILE A 61 -22.72 5.66 60.49
N ALA A 62 -22.15 6.60 59.72
CA ALA A 62 -22.29 8.03 59.93
C ALA A 62 -23.26 8.67 58.92
N GLY A 63 -23.68 9.91 59.21
CA GLY A 63 -24.58 10.68 58.35
C GLY A 63 -26.05 10.42 58.67
N SER A 64 -26.87 10.29 57.63
CA SER A 64 -28.31 10.04 57.76
C SER A 64 -28.61 8.75 58.52
N GLY A 65 -29.60 8.81 59.42
CA GLY A 65 -30.11 7.63 60.14
C GLY A 65 -30.75 6.56 59.24
N PHE A 66 -30.99 6.88 57.95
CA PHE A 66 -31.46 5.93 56.94
C PHE A 66 -30.34 5.13 56.27
N ASN A 67 -29.06 5.52 56.45
CA ASN A 67 -27.92 4.73 55.97
C ASN A 67 -27.95 3.33 56.62
N SER A 68 -27.73 2.30 55.81
CA SER A 68 -27.93 0.92 56.22
C SER A 68 -26.73 0.04 55.95
N VAL A 69 -26.45 -0.86 56.87
CA VAL A 69 -25.55 -2.00 56.69
C VAL A 69 -26.39 -3.27 56.72
N GLY A 70 -26.11 -4.22 55.82
CA GLY A 70 -26.84 -5.48 55.68
C GLY A 70 -26.79 -6.34 56.93
N THR A 71 -27.79 -7.22 57.11
CA THR A 71 -27.82 -8.13 58.26
C THR A 71 -26.67 -9.14 58.17
N GLY A 72 -25.89 -9.27 59.24
CA GLY A 72 -24.73 -10.19 59.29
C GLY A 72 -23.43 -9.61 58.71
N VAL A 73 -23.51 -8.50 57.97
CA VAL A 73 -22.33 -7.79 57.45
C VAL A 73 -21.44 -7.32 58.59
N ARG A 74 -20.12 -7.43 58.38
CA ARG A 74 -19.09 -7.06 59.35
C ARG A 74 -17.99 -6.20 58.73
N GLY A 75 -17.43 -5.29 59.51
CA GLY A 75 -16.33 -4.40 59.11
C GLY A 75 -16.72 -3.36 58.06
N ALA A 76 -18.02 -3.11 57.88
CA ALA A 76 -18.53 -2.15 56.91
C ALA A 76 -18.43 -0.71 57.42
N VAL A 77 -18.23 0.23 56.49
CA VAL A 77 -18.12 1.66 56.82
C VAL A 77 -18.98 2.49 55.88
N VAL A 78 -19.78 3.40 56.44
CA VAL A 78 -20.43 4.53 55.77
C VAL A 78 -19.94 5.80 56.44
N GLY A 79 -19.04 6.54 55.78
CA GLY A 79 -18.36 7.72 56.33
C GLY A 79 -19.24 8.96 56.50
N GLY A 80 -20.44 8.98 55.90
CA GLY A 80 -21.38 10.09 56.05
C GLY A 80 -22.44 10.13 54.95
N GLY A 81 -23.08 11.30 54.81
CA GLY A 81 -24.06 11.57 53.76
C GLY A 81 -25.34 10.73 53.88
N GLY A 82 -25.96 10.44 52.74
CA GLY A 82 -27.25 9.78 52.62
C GLY A 82 -28.43 10.69 52.96
N SER A 83 -29.62 10.29 52.53
CA SER A 83 -30.89 10.92 52.89
C SER A 83 -32.01 9.88 52.93
N GLU A 84 -33.16 10.23 53.48
CA GLU A 84 -34.39 9.49 53.19
C GLU A 84 -34.78 9.69 51.72
N VAL A 85 -35.32 8.66 51.08
CA VAL A 85 -35.63 8.70 49.64
C VAL A 85 -36.66 9.81 49.38
N GLY A 86 -36.26 10.82 48.61
CA GLY A 86 -37.11 11.97 48.26
C GLY A 86 -37.20 13.08 49.32
N ALA A 87 -36.43 13.01 50.42
CA ALA A 87 -36.44 14.05 51.46
C ALA A 87 -35.51 15.25 51.18
N ASP A 88 -34.53 15.12 50.29
CA ASP A 88 -33.73 16.25 49.80
C ASP A 88 -34.42 16.88 48.57
N PRO A 89 -34.89 18.15 48.63
CA PRO A 89 -35.56 18.81 47.51
C PRO A 89 -34.60 19.27 46.40
N LEU A 90 -33.28 19.20 46.61
CA LEU A 90 -32.25 19.62 45.65
C LEU A 90 -31.54 18.44 44.98
N HIS A 91 -31.53 17.26 45.61
CA HIS A 91 -30.82 16.08 45.10
C HIS A 91 -31.70 14.83 45.10
N PHE A 92 -31.86 14.21 43.94
CA PHE A 92 -32.52 12.91 43.82
C PHE A 92 -31.54 11.79 44.20
N GLY A 93 -31.91 11.00 45.21
CA GLY A 93 -31.13 9.87 45.69
C GLY A 93 -31.62 9.39 47.05
N GLY A 94 -30.93 8.41 47.63
CA GLY A 94 -31.37 7.72 48.84
C GLY A 94 -30.30 7.54 49.91
N PRO A 95 -30.50 6.59 50.83
CA PRO A 95 -29.48 6.25 51.81
C PRO A 95 -28.31 5.51 51.15
N ASN A 96 -27.13 5.62 51.76
CA ASN A 96 -25.99 4.80 51.41
C ASN A 96 -26.16 3.39 52.01
N ARG A 97 -25.88 2.35 51.24
CA ARG A 97 -26.05 0.94 51.64
C ARG A 97 -24.77 0.13 51.51
N VAL A 98 -24.38 -0.61 52.55
CA VAL A 98 -23.35 -1.65 52.45
C VAL A 98 -23.97 -3.02 52.69
N SER A 99 -24.03 -3.89 51.69
CA SER A 99 -24.66 -5.22 51.80
C SER A 99 -23.68 -6.35 52.12
N ASP A 100 -22.36 -6.10 52.01
CA ASP A 100 -21.33 -7.14 52.05
C ASP A 100 -20.17 -6.83 53.01
N ASP A 101 -19.52 -7.91 53.47
CA ASP A 101 -18.39 -7.90 54.38
C ASP A 101 -17.28 -6.95 53.91
N TYR A 102 -16.82 -6.10 54.82
CA TYR A 102 -15.76 -5.10 54.61
C TYR A 102 -16.03 -4.10 53.48
N GLY A 103 -17.30 -3.89 53.09
CA GLY A 103 -17.67 -2.86 52.14
C GLY A 103 -17.52 -1.44 52.70
N MET A 104 -17.11 -0.49 51.85
CA MET A 104 -16.80 0.90 52.25
C MET A 104 -17.52 1.90 51.36
N ILE A 105 -18.26 2.82 51.97
CA ILE A 105 -18.79 4.04 51.35
C ILE A 105 -18.21 5.25 52.07
N GLY A 106 -17.42 6.08 51.38
CA GLY A 106 -16.83 7.29 51.98
C GLY A 106 -17.86 8.37 52.32
N GLY A 107 -18.97 8.43 51.60
CA GLY A 107 -20.08 9.35 51.84
C GLY A 107 -20.98 9.50 50.61
N GLY A 108 -21.51 10.69 50.37
CA GLY A 108 -22.37 10.96 49.21
C GLY A 108 -23.82 10.54 49.41
N LEU A 109 -24.57 10.31 48.32
CA LEU A 109 -26.02 10.04 48.34
C LEU A 109 -26.36 8.80 47.49
N GLY A 110 -27.17 7.88 48.01
CA GLY A 110 -27.67 6.71 47.26
C GLY A 110 -26.61 5.71 46.79
N ASN A 111 -25.40 5.73 47.34
CA ASN A 111 -24.32 4.82 46.93
C ASN A 111 -24.52 3.42 47.53
N VAL A 112 -24.07 2.39 46.82
CA VAL A 112 -24.15 0.97 47.24
C VAL A 112 -22.79 0.30 47.10
N ALA A 113 -22.37 -0.41 48.15
CA ALA A 113 -21.18 -1.26 48.17
C ALA A 113 -21.57 -2.69 48.59
N GLY A 114 -21.38 -3.64 47.66
CA GLY A 114 -22.01 -4.96 47.68
C GLY A 114 -23.19 -5.06 46.69
N ASP A 115 -23.83 -6.22 46.58
CA ASP A 115 -24.82 -6.51 45.53
C ASP A 115 -26.30 -6.58 45.99
N ASP A 116 -26.57 -6.32 47.27
CA ASP A 116 -27.89 -6.47 47.92
C ASP A 116 -28.52 -7.90 47.78
N ALA A 117 -27.75 -8.96 47.46
CA ALA A 117 -28.28 -10.31 47.28
C ALA A 117 -28.66 -11.05 48.58
N GLY A 118 -28.22 -10.54 49.74
CA GLY A 118 -28.52 -11.08 51.07
C GLY A 118 -27.53 -12.15 51.56
N THR A 119 -26.64 -12.61 50.69
CA THR A 119 -25.31 -13.12 51.06
C THR A 119 -24.38 -11.93 51.36
N THR A 120 -23.30 -12.13 52.11
CA THR A 120 -22.39 -11.05 52.55
C THR A 120 -20.93 -11.25 52.15
N ALA A 121 -20.61 -12.32 51.42
CA ALA A 121 -19.22 -12.75 51.20
C ALA A 121 -18.80 -12.68 49.72
N ASP A 122 -19.76 -12.65 48.81
CA ASP A 122 -19.62 -12.75 47.36
C ASP A 122 -19.40 -11.41 46.66
N ALA A 123 -19.84 -10.28 47.25
CA ALA A 123 -19.43 -8.94 46.83
C ALA A 123 -18.53 -8.22 47.88
N SER A 124 -17.89 -8.98 48.76
CA SER A 124 -16.99 -8.48 49.83
C SER A 124 -15.87 -7.54 49.33
N PHE A 125 -15.47 -6.61 50.20
CA PHE A 125 -14.45 -5.57 49.96
C PHE A 125 -14.79 -4.56 48.84
N ALA A 126 -16.06 -4.44 48.44
CA ALA A 126 -16.50 -3.40 47.52
C ALA A 126 -16.30 -1.99 48.10
N THR A 127 -15.85 -1.04 47.28
CA THR A 127 -15.55 0.34 47.73
C THR A 127 -16.19 1.39 46.82
N VAL A 128 -16.93 2.34 47.41
CA VAL A 128 -17.37 3.57 46.76
C VAL A 128 -16.83 4.77 47.55
N SER A 129 -15.92 5.56 46.98
CA SER A 129 -15.32 6.69 47.74
C SER A 129 -16.31 7.83 48.03
N GLY A 130 -17.41 7.93 47.27
CA GLY A 130 -18.49 8.89 47.48
C GLY A 130 -19.28 9.15 46.20
N GLY A 131 -19.81 10.36 46.03
CA GLY A 131 -20.61 10.74 44.85
C GLY A 131 -22.10 10.44 45.00
N GLN A 132 -22.80 10.24 43.88
CA GLN A 132 -24.24 10.01 43.85
C GLN A 132 -24.59 8.73 43.07
N GLU A 133 -25.43 7.87 43.64
CA GLU A 133 -26.02 6.69 42.98
C GLU A 133 -25.01 5.73 42.33
N ASN A 134 -23.80 5.64 42.87
CA ASN A 134 -22.79 4.70 42.39
C ASN A 134 -22.96 3.32 43.05
N LEU A 135 -22.76 2.25 42.28
CA LEU A 135 -22.80 0.86 42.74
C LEU A 135 -21.46 0.16 42.47
N ALA A 136 -20.75 -0.21 43.54
CA ALA A 136 -19.67 -1.18 43.52
C ALA A 136 -20.24 -2.53 44.01
N GLY A 137 -20.66 -3.39 43.09
CA GLY A 137 -21.44 -4.62 43.37
C GLY A 137 -20.71 -5.93 43.12
N GLY A 138 -19.38 -5.90 42.93
CA GLY A 138 -18.56 -7.11 42.81
C GLY A 138 -17.51 -7.23 43.90
N ARG A 139 -17.02 -8.44 44.15
CA ARG A 139 -15.90 -8.66 45.09
C ARG A 139 -14.67 -7.85 44.69
N TYR A 140 -14.10 -7.07 45.62
CA TYR A 140 -13.01 -6.11 45.34
C TYR A 140 -13.33 -5.04 44.29
N SER A 141 -14.61 -4.84 43.92
CA SER A 141 -14.99 -3.78 42.98
C SER A 141 -14.77 -2.39 43.59
N THR A 142 -14.45 -1.40 42.75
CA THR A 142 -14.13 -0.05 43.21
C THR A 142 -14.79 0.99 42.32
N VAL A 143 -15.46 1.97 42.93
CA VAL A 143 -15.88 3.22 42.28
C VAL A 143 -15.26 4.41 43.03
N GLY A 144 -14.36 5.14 42.38
CA GLY A 144 -13.67 6.30 42.96
C GLY A 144 -14.55 7.53 43.21
N GLY A 145 -15.80 7.51 42.73
CA GLY A 145 -16.82 8.54 42.95
C GLY A 145 -17.61 8.83 41.67
N GLY A 146 -18.15 10.04 41.56
CA GLY A 146 -18.92 10.48 40.40
C GLY A 146 -20.42 10.25 40.55
N VAL A 147 -21.14 10.05 39.43
CA VAL A 147 -22.60 9.92 39.38
C VAL A 147 -23.00 8.69 38.56
N VAL A 148 -23.84 7.80 39.12
CA VAL A 148 -24.46 6.66 38.42
C VAL A 148 -23.43 5.69 37.79
N ASN A 149 -22.26 5.51 38.42
CA ASN A 149 -21.26 4.54 37.93
C ASN A 149 -21.53 3.13 38.49
N LEU A 150 -21.32 2.10 37.65
CA LEU A 150 -21.76 0.72 37.89
C LEU A 150 -20.60 -0.30 37.72
N ALA A 151 -20.00 -0.75 38.81
CA ALA A 151 -18.91 -1.74 38.82
C ALA A 151 -19.36 -3.07 39.48
N THR A 152 -19.91 -4.02 38.71
CA THR A 152 -20.73 -5.13 39.27
C THR A 152 -20.06 -6.51 39.31
N LYS A 153 -18.81 -6.64 38.89
CA LYS A 153 -18.10 -7.93 38.87
C LYS A 153 -16.76 -7.87 39.60
N GLN A 154 -16.17 -9.05 39.80
CA GLN A 154 -14.93 -9.18 40.58
C GLN A 154 -13.84 -8.24 40.05
N ALA A 155 -13.27 -7.44 40.94
CA ALA A 155 -12.23 -6.44 40.66
C ALA A 155 -12.56 -5.42 39.55
N ALA A 156 -13.85 -5.25 39.20
CA ALA A 156 -14.29 -4.21 38.29
C ALA A 156 -14.00 -2.82 38.90
N THR A 157 -13.34 -1.95 38.15
CA THR A 157 -12.85 -0.66 38.65
C THR A 157 -13.36 0.49 37.79
N ILE A 158 -14.01 1.48 38.43
CA ILE A 158 -14.34 2.76 37.81
C ILE A 158 -13.65 3.89 38.59
N GLY A 159 -12.79 4.65 37.93
CA GLY A 159 -12.08 5.77 38.58
C GLY A 159 -13.00 6.93 38.98
N GLY A 160 -14.09 7.12 38.25
CA GLY A 160 -15.15 8.09 38.53
C GLY A 160 -15.90 8.46 37.25
N GLY A 161 -16.44 9.68 37.19
CA GLY A 161 -17.15 10.19 36.02
C GLY A 161 -18.67 10.06 36.13
N ILE A 162 -19.37 9.95 35.01
CA ILE A 162 -20.84 9.90 34.95
C ILE A 162 -21.28 8.70 34.11
N ASP A 163 -22.19 7.88 34.64
CA ASP A 163 -22.88 6.80 33.89
C ASP A 163 -21.95 5.75 33.27
N ASN A 164 -20.76 5.51 33.85
CA ASN A 164 -19.83 4.50 33.36
C ASN A 164 -20.19 3.10 33.91
N ARG A 165 -19.92 2.06 33.13
CA ARG A 165 -20.29 0.68 33.44
C ARG A 165 -19.10 -0.26 33.23
N ALA A 166 -18.77 -1.03 34.26
CA ALA A 166 -17.70 -2.01 34.32
C ALA A 166 -18.31 -3.32 34.85
N THR A 167 -18.90 -4.10 33.95
CA THR A 167 -19.84 -5.18 34.34
C THR A 167 -19.32 -6.58 34.07
N GLU A 168 -18.04 -6.71 33.74
CA GLU A 168 -17.32 -8.00 33.61
C GLU A 168 -16.09 -8.06 34.51
N GLU A 169 -15.59 -9.26 34.75
CA GLU A 169 -14.46 -9.50 35.65
C GLU A 169 -13.19 -8.75 35.20
N PHE A 170 -12.51 -8.13 36.18
CA PHE A 170 -11.27 -7.36 36.01
C PHE A 170 -11.35 -6.22 34.98
N THR A 171 -12.56 -5.71 34.71
CA THR A 171 -12.77 -4.56 33.83
C THR A 171 -12.29 -3.25 34.48
N THR A 172 -11.83 -2.31 33.66
CA THR A 172 -11.43 -0.98 34.12
C THR A 172 -12.02 0.12 33.25
N VAL A 173 -12.68 1.11 33.86
CA VAL A 173 -13.01 2.40 33.22
C VAL A 173 -12.38 3.51 34.06
N ALA A 174 -11.31 4.14 33.58
CA ALA A 174 -10.61 5.15 34.38
C ALA A 174 -11.44 6.44 34.63
N GLY A 175 -12.45 6.71 33.80
CA GLY A 175 -13.43 7.77 34.02
C GLY A 175 -14.22 8.12 32.75
N GLY A 176 -14.69 9.36 32.65
CA GLY A 176 -15.41 9.87 31.48
C GLY A 176 -16.93 9.82 31.62
N THR A 177 -17.65 9.77 30.50
CA THR A 177 -19.12 9.81 30.48
C THR A 177 -19.72 8.73 29.60
N ASN A 178 -20.54 7.85 30.18
CA ASN A 178 -21.27 6.79 29.49
C ASN A 178 -20.32 5.87 28.69
N ASN A 179 -19.32 5.29 29.37
CA ASN A 179 -18.44 4.27 28.78
C ASN A 179 -18.78 2.88 29.35
N GLU A 180 -18.78 1.85 28.50
CA GLU A 180 -19.19 0.49 28.85
C GLU A 180 -18.06 -0.53 28.61
N ALA A 181 -17.44 -1.03 29.68
CA ALA A 181 -16.50 -2.14 29.66
C ALA A 181 -17.27 -3.44 30.00
N LEU A 182 -17.57 -4.22 28.96
CA LEU A 182 -18.44 -5.41 28.97
C LEU A 182 -17.73 -6.68 28.48
N GLY A 183 -16.41 -6.63 28.27
CA GLY A 183 -15.57 -7.81 28.01
C GLY A 183 -14.68 -8.11 29.21
N PRO A 184 -14.49 -9.38 29.65
CA PRO A 184 -13.58 -9.65 30.76
C PRO A 184 -12.15 -9.20 30.44
N LEU A 185 -11.47 -8.63 31.44
CA LEU A 185 -10.16 -7.97 31.32
C LEU A 185 -10.12 -6.81 30.29
N SER A 186 -11.27 -6.22 29.90
CA SER A 186 -11.29 -5.04 29.02
C SER A 186 -11.03 -3.73 29.77
N ALA A 187 -10.45 -2.74 29.08
CA ALA A 187 -10.04 -1.48 29.66
C ALA A 187 -10.39 -0.26 28.81
N ILE A 188 -11.08 0.73 29.41
CA ILE A 188 -11.37 2.04 28.83
C ILE A 188 -10.65 3.13 29.63
N GLY A 189 -9.77 3.89 28.98
CA GLY A 189 -9.00 4.97 29.61
C GLY A 189 -9.78 6.26 29.85
N GLY A 190 -10.97 6.40 29.25
CA GLY A 190 -11.88 7.52 29.47
C GLY A 190 -12.65 7.90 28.22
N GLY A 191 -12.93 9.20 28.06
CA GLY A 191 -13.69 9.72 26.93
C GLY A 191 -15.21 9.59 27.12
N SER A 192 -15.96 9.48 26.03
CA SER A 192 -17.42 9.30 26.09
C SER A 192 -17.94 8.28 25.08
N LEU A 193 -18.98 7.53 25.47
CA LEU A 193 -19.69 6.57 24.63
C LEU A 193 -18.79 5.46 24.05
N ASN A 194 -17.67 5.17 24.72
CA ASN A 194 -16.77 4.10 24.30
C ASN A 194 -17.25 2.75 24.86
N ILE A 195 -17.19 1.70 24.04
CA ILE A 195 -17.75 0.38 24.33
C ILE A 195 -16.68 -0.69 24.07
N ALA A 196 -16.20 -1.35 25.12
CA ALA A 196 -15.20 -2.41 25.06
C ALA A 196 -15.84 -3.75 25.46
N ILE A 197 -16.24 -4.57 24.47
CA ILE A 197 -16.92 -5.86 24.71
C ILE A 197 -16.04 -7.08 24.42
N GLY A 198 -14.92 -6.91 23.72
CA GLY A 198 -14.00 -8.01 23.47
C GLY A 198 -13.24 -8.42 24.73
N PHE A 199 -13.02 -9.73 24.93
CA PHE A 199 -12.07 -10.21 25.94
C PHE A 199 -10.69 -9.59 25.70
N LEU A 200 -10.05 -9.03 26.72
CA LEU A 200 -8.79 -8.26 26.61
C LEU A 200 -8.83 -7.07 25.63
N SER A 201 -10.01 -6.53 25.30
CA SER A 201 -10.11 -5.35 24.43
C SER A 201 -9.76 -4.05 25.14
N SER A 202 -9.22 -3.06 24.42
CA SER A 202 -8.77 -1.81 25.02
C SER A 202 -9.05 -0.57 24.17
N ILE A 203 -9.49 0.51 24.85
CA ILE A 203 -9.78 1.82 24.28
C ILE A 203 -9.21 2.91 25.20
N PRO A 204 -8.06 3.55 24.88
CA PRO A 204 -7.50 4.59 25.74
C PRO A 204 -8.38 5.85 25.90
N GLY A 205 -9.32 6.09 24.97
CA GLY A 205 -10.33 7.15 25.10
C GLY A 205 -11.01 7.51 23.77
N GLY A 206 -11.45 8.76 23.64
CA GLY A 206 -12.13 9.29 22.45
C GLY A 206 -13.66 9.36 22.59
N ASP A 207 -14.36 9.45 21.45
CA ASP A 207 -15.83 9.53 21.37
C ASP A 207 -16.40 8.37 20.54
N ARG A 208 -17.37 7.62 21.09
CA ARG A 208 -18.13 6.58 20.37
C ARG A 208 -17.28 5.47 19.74
N ASN A 209 -16.19 5.07 20.39
CA ASN A 209 -15.32 4.01 19.89
C ASN A 209 -15.77 2.62 20.39
N THR A 210 -15.59 1.59 19.56
CA THR A 210 -15.99 0.21 19.88
C THR A 210 -14.85 -0.77 19.69
N ALA A 211 -14.50 -1.54 20.71
CA ALA A 211 -13.55 -2.64 20.63
C ALA A 211 -14.29 -3.94 20.96
N SER A 212 -14.59 -4.76 19.93
CA SER A 212 -15.45 -5.94 20.08
C SER A 212 -14.79 -7.27 19.72
N GLY A 213 -13.67 -7.25 18.99
CA GLY A 213 -12.87 -8.45 18.79
C GLY A 213 -12.09 -8.82 20.06
N THR A 214 -11.82 -10.10 20.28
CA THR A 214 -10.91 -10.57 21.33
C THR A 214 -9.52 -9.98 21.10
N GLY A 215 -8.94 -9.31 22.10
CA GLY A 215 -7.65 -8.61 22.01
C GLY A 215 -7.65 -7.42 21.03
N SER A 216 -8.82 -6.89 20.67
CA SER A 216 -8.92 -5.73 19.77
C SER A 216 -8.57 -4.41 20.47
N PHE A 217 -8.03 -3.47 19.71
CA PHE A 217 -7.57 -2.18 20.21
C PHE A 217 -8.11 -1.03 19.39
N VAL A 218 -8.78 -0.06 20.03
CA VAL A 218 -9.08 1.22 19.39
C VAL A 218 -8.19 2.29 20.01
N SER A 219 -7.28 2.85 19.23
CA SER A 219 -6.30 3.84 19.68
C SER A 219 -6.88 5.17 20.18
N GLY A 220 -8.17 5.41 19.94
CA GLY A 220 -8.89 6.63 20.27
C GLY A 220 -9.58 7.20 19.04
N GLY A 221 -9.75 8.53 19.01
CA GLY A 221 -10.44 9.23 17.92
C GLY A 221 -11.97 9.16 18.05
N ARG A 222 -12.70 9.12 16.92
CA ARG A 222 -14.17 9.17 16.90
C ARG A 222 -14.83 8.09 16.05
N ASN A 223 -15.87 7.45 16.57
CA ASN A 223 -16.74 6.49 15.85
C ASN A 223 -15.99 5.27 15.25
N ASN A 224 -14.82 4.90 15.79
CA ASN A 224 -14.04 3.77 15.28
C ASN A 224 -14.55 2.44 15.83
N CYS A 225 -14.34 1.35 15.08
CA CYS A 225 -14.69 -0.01 15.45
C CYS A 225 -13.51 -0.95 15.15
N ALA A 226 -12.99 -1.63 16.17
CA ALA A 226 -12.05 -2.74 16.04
C ALA A 226 -12.82 -4.07 16.21
N GLY A 227 -13.48 -4.50 15.14
CA GLY A 227 -14.42 -5.62 15.17
C GLY A 227 -13.81 -7.01 15.06
N GLY A 228 -12.62 -7.15 14.50
CA GLY A 228 -11.92 -8.43 14.34
C GLY A 228 -11.06 -8.79 15.54
N ASN A 229 -10.87 -10.08 15.80
CA ASN A 229 -9.95 -10.55 16.83
C ASN A 229 -8.51 -10.06 16.53
N GLY A 230 -7.86 -9.46 17.53
CA GLY A 230 -6.53 -8.85 17.39
C GLY A 230 -6.48 -7.64 16.43
N SER A 231 -7.63 -7.09 16.02
CA SER A 231 -7.65 -5.94 15.11
C SER A 231 -7.35 -4.61 15.81
N TRP A 232 -6.81 -3.66 15.04
CA TRP A 232 -6.49 -2.31 15.46
C TRP A 232 -7.31 -1.31 14.66
N ALA A 233 -7.94 -0.34 15.33
CA ALA A 233 -8.63 0.78 14.67
C ALA A 233 -8.20 2.14 15.24
N GLY A 234 -8.28 3.20 14.42
CA GLY A 234 -7.96 4.56 14.84
C GLY A 234 -8.33 5.65 13.84
N GLY A 235 -8.40 6.89 14.34
CA GLY A 235 -8.72 8.07 13.54
C GLY A 235 -10.20 8.44 13.59
N THR A 236 -10.89 8.55 12.45
CA THR A 236 -12.35 8.81 12.41
C THR A 236 -13.07 7.81 11.50
N ARG A 237 -14.05 7.10 12.06
CA ARG A 237 -14.88 6.10 11.36
C ARG A 237 -14.09 4.98 10.64
N ALA A 238 -12.97 4.54 11.22
CA ALA A 238 -12.35 3.26 10.87
C ALA A 238 -13.26 2.11 11.35
N LYS A 239 -13.70 1.22 10.47
CA LYS A 239 -14.66 0.14 10.76
C LYS A 239 -14.11 -1.23 10.35
N VAL A 240 -13.39 -1.90 11.26
CA VAL A 240 -13.01 -3.31 11.06
C VAL A 240 -14.25 -4.19 11.29
N ARG A 241 -14.59 -5.07 10.34
CA ARG A 241 -15.80 -5.91 10.38
C ARG A 241 -15.77 -6.92 11.53
N ILE A 242 -16.94 -7.08 12.18
CA ILE A 242 -17.14 -8.01 13.29
C ILE A 242 -17.36 -9.45 12.81
N GLY A 243 -17.07 -10.41 13.68
CA GLY A 243 -17.41 -11.81 13.46
C GLY A 243 -18.89 -12.10 13.68
N ILE A 244 -19.35 -13.22 13.14
CA ILE A 244 -20.61 -13.86 13.53
C ILE A 244 -20.36 -14.51 14.89
N VAL A 245 -20.83 -13.89 15.97
CA VAL A 245 -20.87 -14.50 17.30
C VAL A 245 -22.30 -14.95 17.60
N PRO A 246 -22.60 -16.27 17.55
CA PRO A 246 -23.92 -16.79 17.87
C PRO A 246 -24.34 -16.38 19.30
N GLY A 247 -25.55 -15.84 19.43
CA GLY A 247 -26.11 -15.41 20.73
C GLY A 247 -25.91 -13.94 21.09
N THR A 248 -25.07 -13.17 20.38
CA THR A 248 -24.94 -11.72 20.62
C THR A 248 -25.94 -10.93 19.78
N THR A 249 -27.04 -10.52 20.40
CA THR A 249 -27.98 -9.54 19.80
C THR A 249 -27.50 -8.13 20.12
N GLY A 250 -27.20 -7.34 19.08
CA GLY A 250 -26.73 -5.97 19.20
C GLY A 250 -25.24 -5.81 18.81
N SER A 251 -24.96 -5.76 17.50
CA SER A 251 -23.64 -5.37 16.99
C SER A 251 -23.26 -3.99 17.55
N SER A 252 -22.29 -3.95 18.46
CA SER A 252 -21.80 -2.72 19.08
C SER A 252 -21.11 -1.80 18.05
N CYS A 253 -20.59 -2.38 16.98
CA CYS A 253 -20.03 -1.66 15.85
C CYS A 253 -21.12 -1.12 14.91
N LEU A 254 -21.71 0.01 15.29
CA LEU A 254 -22.80 0.66 14.56
C LEU A 254 -22.43 0.91 13.08
N ALA A 255 -23.35 0.51 12.19
CA ALA A 255 -23.26 0.50 10.73
C ALA A 255 -22.16 -0.39 10.09
N THR A 256 -21.46 -1.23 10.87
CA THR A 256 -20.45 -2.16 10.34
C THR A 256 -21.08 -3.51 9.93
N PRO A 257 -20.91 -3.99 8.68
CA PRO A 257 -21.33 -5.34 8.28
C PRO A 257 -20.52 -6.46 8.94
N ASN A 258 -21.12 -7.64 9.09
CA ASN A 258 -20.39 -8.85 9.52
C ASN A 258 -19.37 -9.29 8.46
N SER A 259 -18.26 -9.91 8.90
CA SER A 259 -17.24 -10.48 8.02
C SER A 259 -17.70 -11.72 7.26
N GLY A 260 -18.68 -12.44 7.80
CA GLY A 260 -19.13 -13.76 7.33
C GLY A 260 -18.42 -14.95 8.02
N ASN A 261 -17.45 -14.68 8.90
CA ASN A 261 -16.69 -15.70 9.65
C ASN A 261 -16.86 -15.50 11.18
N GLY A 262 -16.36 -16.40 12.01
CA GLY A 262 -16.50 -16.31 13.47
C GLY A 262 -15.53 -15.34 14.19
N THR A 263 -14.54 -14.76 13.50
CA THR A 263 -13.44 -13.99 14.12
C THR A 263 -13.39 -12.52 13.69
N GLY A 264 -14.29 -12.11 12.79
CA GLY A 264 -14.28 -10.81 12.12
C GLY A 264 -13.19 -10.72 11.05
N ASP A 265 -12.85 -9.50 10.66
CA ASP A 265 -11.65 -9.24 9.87
C ASP A 265 -10.44 -9.21 10.83
N ALA A 266 -10.12 -10.38 11.40
CA ALA A 266 -9.08 -10.58 12.40
C ALA A 266 -7.70 -10.10 11.93
N GLY A 267 -6.83 -9.68 12.84
CA GLY A 267 -5.47 -9.18 12.52
C GLY A 267 -5.41 -7.86 11.73
N THR A 268 -6.55 -7.30 11.31
CA THR A 268 -6.60 -6.09 10.49
C THR A 268 -6.13 -4.86 11.26
N PHE A 269 -5.19 -4.12 10.69
CA PHE A 269 -4.84 -2.77 11.12
C PHE A 269 -5.57 -1.75 10.25
N MET A 270 -6.30 -0.81 10.86
CA MET A 270 -7.03 0.21 10.15
C MET A 270 -6.89 1.62 10.74
N TRP A 271 -6.41 2.56 9.93
CA TRP A 271 -6.49 4.00 10.23
C TRP A 271 -7.35 4.75 9.21
N ALA A 272 -8.14 5.70 9.68
CA ALA A 272 -8.97 6.55 8.84
C ALA A 272 -8.81 8.04 9.20
N ASP A 273 -8.59 8.87 8.20
CA ASP A 273 -8.56 10.33 8.32
C ASP A 273 -9.89 10.94 8.82
N SER A 274 -9.91 12.26 8.94
CA SER A 274 -11.04 13.06 9.44
C SER A 274 -12.31 13.08 8.57
N GLN A 275 -12.37 12.36 7.45
CA GLN A 275 -13.58 12.32 6.61
C GLN A 275 -14.77 11.70 7.37
N ASP A 276 -15.95 12.33 7.27
CA ASP A 276 -17.19 11.84 7.90
C ASP A 276 -17.88 10.74 7.06
N ALA A 277 -17.10 9.77 6.60
CA ALA A 277 -17.56 8.57 5.89
C ALA A 277 -17.00 7.32 6.58
N ASP A 278 -17.70 6.19 6.50
CA ASP A 278 -17.21 4.94 7.10
C ASP A 278 -16.17 4.27 6.19
N PHE A 279 -14.99 3.97 6.75
CA PHE A 279 -13.95 3.19 6.07
C PHE A 279 -14.02 1.75 6.56
N ILE A 280 -14.61 0.86 5.76
CA ILE A 280 -14.95 -0.51 6.16
C ILE A 280 -13.94 -1.53 5.60
N SER A 281 -13.51 -2.49 6.43
CA SER A 281 -12.56 -3.54 6.04
C SER A 281 -13.20 -4.58 5.11
N ARG A 282 -12.36 -5.38 4.43
CA ARG A 282 -12.80 -6.33 3.39
C ARG A 282 -12.25 -7.75 3.55
N GLY A 283 -11.58 -8.04 4.65
CA GLY A 283 -10.93 -9.32 4.94
C GLY A 283 -9.95 -9.18 6.10
N SER A 284 -9.58 -10.30 6.69
CA SER A 284 -8.56 -10.42 7.75
C SER A 284 -7.15 -10.05 7.26
N ASP A 285 -6.25 -9.83 8.22
CA ASP A 285 -4.81 -9.61 8.03
C ASP A 285 -4.45 -8.45 7.08
N ALA A 286 -5.37 -7.50 6.94
CA ALA A 286 -5.22 -6.35 6.07
C ALA A 286 -4.59 -5.15 6.78
N PHE A 287 -3.72 -4.41 6.09
CA PHE A 287 -3.21 -3.11 6.54
C PHE A 287 -3.87 -2.00 5.71
N LEU A 288 -4.81 -1.28 6.32
CA LEU A 288 -5.75 -0.40 5.63
C LEU A 288 -5.62 1.04 6.15
N ILE A 289 -5.29 1.97 5.26
CA ILE A 289 -5.19 3.40 5.58
C ILE A 289 -6.03 4.22 4.59
N ARG A 290 -6.94 5.04 5.12
CA ARG A 290 -7.58 6.13 4.37
C ARG A 290 -6.93 7.45 4.80
N ALA A 291 -6.22 8.08 3.88
CA ALA A 291 -5.61 9.39 4.09
C ALA A 291 -5.77 10.25 2.83
N GLN A 292 -6.68 11.23 2.87
CA GLN A 292 -7.03 12.12 1.76
C GLN A 292 -5.81 12.87 1.19
N SER A 293 -4.88 13.26 2.06
CA SER A 293 -3.64 13.96 1.68
C SER A 293 -2.46 13.02 1.40
N GLY A 294 -2.70 11.71 1.29
CA GLY A 294 -1.68 10.69 1.09
C GLY A 294 -1.05 10.14 2.38
N MET A 295 -0.14 9.19 2.21
CA MET A 295 0.62 8.52 3.27
C MET A 295 2.12 8.72 3.02
N THR A 296 2.94 8.76 4.06
CA THR A 296 4.39 8.92 3.93
C THR A 296 5.13 7.98 4.89
N LEU A 297 5.94 7.09 4.33
CA LEU A 297 6.89 6.26 5.09
C LEU A 297 8.29 6.87 4.94
N GLN A 298 8.94 7.18 6.06
CA GLN A 298 10.23 7.88 6.09
C GLN A 298 11.23 7.21 7.03
N ARG A 299 12.52 7.33 6.71
CA ARG A 299 13.63 7.03 7.63
C ARG A 299 13.86 8.26 8.53
N ALA A 300 14.34 8.04 9.75
CA ALA A 300 14.50 9.12 10.73
C ALA A 300 15.62 10.12 10.37
N SER A 301 15.26 11.25 9.77
CA SER A 301 16.05 12.50 9.78
C SER A 301 15.23 13.71 9.31
N GLY A 302 14.84 14.59 10.26
CA GLY A 302 14.24 15.91 9.98
C GLY A 302 12.71 15.97 10.10
N GLN A 303 12.21 17.13 10.57
CA GLN A 303 10.78 17.47 10.55
C GLN A 303 10.35 17.76 9.10
N VAL A 304 9.39 17.01 8.60
CA VAL A 304 8.92 17.08 7.21
C VAL A 304 7.73 18.02 7.11
N THR A 305 7.92 19.16 6.43
CA THR A 305 6.90 20.21 6.21
C THR A 305 5.95 19.93 5.04
N ALA A 306 6.27 18.96 4.19
CA ALA A 306 5.42 18.44 3.11
C ALA A 306 5.87 17.02 2.76
N PRO A 307 4.97 16.07 2.44
CA PRO A 307 5.28 14.64 2.37
C PRO A 307 6.41 14.30 1.38
N ARG A 308 7.60 13.97 1.91
CA ARG A 308 8.80 13.53 1.17
C ARG A 308 9.32 12.21 1.77
N GLY A 309 8.60 11.13 1.50
CA GLY A 309 8.99 9.78 1.90
C GLY A 309 8.85 8.80 0.76
N TYR A 310 9.66 7.75 0.82
CA TYR A 310 10.03 6.85 -0.28
C TYR A 310 8.88 5.99 -0.87
N LEU A 311 7.67 6.12 -0.31
CA LEU A 311 6.44 5.57 -0.86
C LEU A 311 5.27 6.50 -0.50
N ASN A 312 4.75 7.22 -1.49
CA ASN A 312 3.55 8.03 -1.37
C ASN A 312 2.42 7.41 -2.20
N VAL A 313 1.40 6.88 -1.53
CA VAL A 313 0.22 6.26 -2.17
C VAL A 313 -0.97 7.20 -1.96
N VAL A 314 -1.20 8.09 -2.92
CA VAL A 314 -2.38 8.97 -2.96
C VAL A 314 -3.45 8.32 -3.82
N ARG A 315 -4.72 8.37 -3.37
CA ARG A 315 -5.87 8.06 -4.24
C ARG A 315 -6.53 9.37 -4.67
N GLY A 316 -6.25 9.78 -5.90
CA GLY A 316 -6.91 10.90 -6.57
C GLY A 316 -6.84 10.71 -8.09
N ASP A 317 -7.76 11.32 -8.82
CA ASP A 317 -7.71 11.37 -10.28
C ASP A 317 -6.40 12.02 -10.74
N SER A 318 -5.82 11.52 -11.83
CA SER A 318 -4.52 11.97 -12.33
C SER A 318 -4.59 13.41 -12.86
N GLY A 319 -4.15 14.38 -12.06
CA GLY A 319 -4.08 15.81 -12.39
C GLY A 319 -2.80 16.46 -11.83
N ILE A 320 -1.63 16.34 -12.48
CA ILE A 320 -1.14 17.16 -13.63
C ILE A 320 -0.65 18.55 -13.12
N ALA A 321 0.57 19.05 -13.43
CA ALA A 321 1.41 18.91 -14.63
C ALA A 321 2.95 19.02 -14.40
N ALA A 322 3.70 18.78 -15.50
CA ALA A 322 5.11 19.16 -15.79
C ALA A 322 6.24 18.10 -15.66
N SER A 323 6.45 17.38 -16.79
CA SER A 323 7.67 16.69 -17.29
C SER A 323 8.33 15.52 -16.50
N GLY A 324 8.06 14.29 -16.96
CA GLY A 324 8.91 13.08 -16.79
C GLY A 324 8.32 11.99 -15.89
N SER A 325 7.87 10.87 -16.46
CA SER A 325 6.78 10.00 -15.90
C SER A 325 7.25 8.66 -15.21
N PRO A 326 6.44 7.61 -14.92
CA PRO A 326 6.56 6.80 -13.67
C PRO A 326 7.08 5.34 -13.78
N ALA A 327 7.65 4.76 -12.71
CA ALA A 327 8.26 3.40 -12.69
C ALA A 327 7.53 2.28 -11.89
N ALA A 328 7.32 1.09 -12.48
CA ALA A 328 6.64 -0.07 -11.85
C ALA A 328 7.21 -0.51 -10.47
N ASN A 329 6.46 -1.11 -9.52
CA ASN A 329 5.13 -1.75 -9.58
C ASN A 329 3.98 -1.02 -8.82
N VAL A 330 4.17 0.27 -8.50
CA VAL A 330 3.08 1.25 -8.66
C VAL A 330 2.72 1.25 -10.18
N LEU A 331 1.65 1.88 -10.68
CA LEU A 331 1.57 2.05 -12.16
C LEU A 331 2.77 2.90 -12.65
N GLY A 332 3.24 3.83 -11.80
CA GLY A 332 4.66 3.81 -11.41
C GLY A 332 5.04 4.90 -10.37
N SER A 333 6.27 4.84 -9.87
CA SER A 333 6.87 5.69 -8.83
C SER A 333 7.85 6.70 -9.42
N PHE A 334 8.02 7.83 -8.73
CA PHE A 334 8.88 8.95 -9.11
C PHE A 334 9.63 9.44 -7.86
N GLU A 335 10.94 9.65 -7.96
CA GLU A 335 11.68 10.48 -7.00
C GLU A 335 12.36 11.66 -7.70
N ASN A 336 12.60 12.72 -6.93
CA ASN A 336 13.41 13.86 -7.35
C ASN A 336 14.76 13.77 -6.62
N ASP A 337 15.64 12.94 -7.18
CA ASP A 337 17.08 13.10 -7.06
C ASP A 337 17.67 13.05 -8.48
N GLY A 338 18.66 13.90 -8.77
CA GLY A 338 18.74 14.63 -10.05
C GLY A 338 18.90 13.86 -11.37
N ASP A 339 19.19 12.55 -11.33
CA ASP A 339 19.92 11.88 -12.42
C ASP A 339 19.20 10.71 -13.13
N ALA A 340 18.08 10.17 -12.63
CA ALA A 340 17.35 9.10 -13.34
C ALA A 340 15.87 8.92 -12.97
N PHE A 341 15.01 8.74 -13.98
CA PHE A 341 13.67 8.15 -13.84
C PHE A 341 13.36 7.17 -14.99
N LEU A 342 12.41 6.27 -14.73
CA LEU A 342 11.91 5.26 -15.67
C LEU A 342 10.43 5.51 -15.89
N GLU A 343 10.02 5.82 -17.12
CA GLU A 343 8.64 6.19 -17.46
C GLU A 343 7.91 5.08 -18.23
N LEU A 344 6.80 4.59 -17.67
CA LEU A 344 5.85 3.68 -18.32
C LEU A 344 4.61 4.45 -18.82
N THR A 345 4.53 4.68 -20.14
CA THR A 345 3.44 5.45 -20.74
C THR A 345 2.17 4.61 -20.96
N THR A 346 1.04 5.08 -20.43
CA THR A 346 -0.31 4.58 -20.78
C THR A 346 -0.84 5.33 -22.02
N PRO A 347 -1.78 4.73 -22.79
CA PRO A 347 -1.98 5.14 -24.18
C PRO A 347 -2.72 6.46 -24.34
N SER A 348 -2.00 7.50 -24.77
CA SER A 348 -2.55 8.42 -25.77
C SER A 348 -2.39 7.78 -27.16
N ALA A 349 -3.25 8.15 -28.12
CA ALA A 349 -3.58 7.29 -29.27
C ALA A 349 -2.39 6.82 -30.15
N ASN A 350 -1.24 7.50 -30.12
CA ASN A 350 -0.15 7.29 -31.09
C ASN A 350 1.21 6.87 -30.51
N SER A 351 1.39 6.75 -29.19
CA SER A 351 2.68 6.38 -28.56
C SER A 351 2.50 5.53 -27.30
N ARG A 352 3.30 4.46 -27.18
CA ARG A 352 3.41 3.58 -25.98
C ARG A 352 4.86 3.16 -25.81
N GLY A 353 5.42 3.20 -24.62
CA GLY A 353 6.83 2.86 -24.45
C GLY A 353 7.45 3.11 -23.09
N LEU A 354 8.74 2.79 -23.03
CA LEU A 354 9.65 2.95 -21.91
C LEU A 354 10.54 4.17 -22.19
N ILE A 355 10.41 5.25 -21.40
CA ILE A 355 11.17 6.49 -21.61
C ILE A 355 12.20 6.69 -20.48
N PHE A 356 13.39 7.12 -20.87
CA PHE A 356 14.49 7.56 -20.01
C PHE A 356 14.79 9.03 -20.31
N ARG A 357 14.74 9.89 -19.29
CA ARG A 357 14.92 11.33 -19.46
C ARG A 357 15.48 11.95 -18.17
N SER A 358 16.05 13.15 -18.29
CA SER A 358 16.39 14.03 -17.17
C SER A 358 15.39 15.19 -17.13
N PRO A 359 14.89 15.64 -15.95
CA PRO A 359 13.91 16.73 -15.87
C PRO A 359 14.40 18.04 -16.48
N ALA A 360 15.72 18.28 -16.46
CA ALA A 360 16.35 19.49 -16.99
C ALA A 360 16.52 19.50 -18.52
N ALA A 361 16.21 18.39 -19.22
CA ALA A 361 16.42 18.26 -20.65
C ALA A 361 15.13 17.89 -21.40
N SER A 362 14.96 18.46 -22.59
CA SER A 362 13.94 18.07 -23.56
C SER A 362 14.25 16.76 -24.28
N ASN A 363 15.34 16.05 -23.93
CA ASN A 363 15.89 14.93 -24.67
C ASN A 363 15.36 13.58 -24.17
N GLU A 364 14.52 12.94 -24.99
CA GLU A 364 13.89 11.65 -24.69
C GLU A 364 14.73 10.48 -25.24
N ALA A 365 15.46 9.75 -24.40
CA ALA A 365 15.94 8.41 -24.77
C ALA A 365 14.83 7.38 -24.46
N GLY A 366 14.76 6.26 -25.18
CA GLY A 366 13.74 5.26 -24.87
C GLY A 366 13.42 4.25 -25.97
N LEU A 367 12.54 3.31 -25.61
CA LEU A 367 11.94 2.33 -26.51
C LEU A 367 10.46 2.71 -26.66
N ILE A 368 10.09 3.26 -27.82
CA ILE A 368 8.74 3.80 -28.06
C ILE A 368 8.12 3.11 -29.27
N TYR A 369 6.99 2.44 -29.07
CA TYR A 369 6.12 2.02 -30.15
C TYR A 369 5.18 3.16 -30.55
N SER A 370 5.16 3.52 -31.84
CA SER A 370 4.21 4.47 -32.40
C SER A 370 3.40 3.83 -33.52
N GLY A 371 2.08 4.02 -33.51
CA GLY A 371 1.15 3.28 -34.39
C GLY A 371 1.42 3.45 -35.89
N THR A 372 1.97 4.60 -36.31
CA THR A 372 2.33 4.89 -37.71
C THR A 372 3.78 4.58 -38.06
N ALA A 373 4.67 4.37 -37.08
CA ALA A 373 6.10 4.23 -37.30
C ALA A 373 6.72 2.94 -36.74
N GLY A 374 5.97 2.10 -36.03
CA GLY A 374 6.47 0.87 -35.42
C GLY A 374 7.30 1.09 -34.15
N LEU A 375 8.19 0.15 -33.85
CA LEU A 375 9.03 0.16 -32.64
C LEU A 375 10.31 0.98 -32.88
N GLN A 376 10.50 2.03 -32.09
CA GLN A 376 11.61 2.98 -32.18
C GLN A 376 12.56 2.86 -30.99
N PHE A 377 13.86 2.95 -31.28
CA PHE A 377 14.92 3.17 -30.30
C PHE A 377 15.42 4.60 -30.46
N ARG A 378 15.26 5.42 -29.41
CA ARG A 378 15.57 6.86 -29.41
C ARG A 378 16.76 7.16 -28.50
N SER A 379 17.62 8.08 -28.93
CA SER A 379 18.78 8.55 -28.17
C SER A 379 18.77 10.07 -28.22
N GLY A 380 18.23 10.66 -27.15
CA GLY A 380 17.62 12.00 -27.22
C GLY A 380 16.50 12.04 -28.25
N ASN A 381 16.07 13.23 -28.64
CA ASN A 381 14.89 13.40 -29.50
C ASN A 381 14.99 12.77 -30.90
N SER A 382 16.16 12.28 -31.29
CA SER A 382 16.42 11.57 -32.54
C SER A 382 16.13 10.06 -32.42
N THR A 383 15.17 9.57 -33.20
CA THR A 383 15.00 8.14 -33.47
C THR A 383 16.22 7.63 -34.24
N ARG A 384 16.93 6.64 -33.68
CA ARG A 384 18.15 6.07 -34.26
C ARG A 384 17.88 4.81 -35.07
N MET A 385 16.98 3.97 -34.56
CA MET A 385 16.55 2.73 -35.18
C MET A 385 15.03 2.65 -35.13
N THR A 386 14.42 2.20 -36.22
CA THR A 386 12.98 1.98 -36.35
C THR A 386 12.74 0.60 -36.94
N LEU A 387 11.97 -0.24 -36.26
CA LEU A 387 11.35 -1.43 -36.84
C LEU A 387 9.91 -1.08 -37.18
N ALA A 388 9.65 -0.74 -38.45
CA ALA A 388 8.34 -0.34 -38.93
C ALA A 388 7.32 -1.48 -38.83
N SER A 389 6.02 -1.13 -38.83
CA SER A 389 4.92 -2.11 -38.88
C SER A 389 4.92 -2.99 -40.13
N THR A 390 5.62 -2.57 -41.19
CA THR A 390 5.89 -3.33 -42.42
C THR A 390 7.03 -4.34 -42.30
N GLY A 391 7.67 -4.45 -41.12
CA GLY A 391 8.86 -5.28 -40.91
C GLY A 391 10.18 -4.62 -41.38
N GLN A 392 10.12 -3.45 -42.02
CA GLN A 392 11.32 -2.73 -42.46
C GLN A 392 12.14 -2.21 -41.27
N LEU A 393 13.42 -2.56 -41.23
CA LEU A 393 14.39 -2.00 -40.29
C LEU A 393 15.09 -0.78 -40.90
N THR A 394 14.86 0.40 -40.33
CA THR A 394 15.53 1.65 -40.71
C THR A 394 16.57 2.06 -39.66
N LEU A 395 17.79 2.35 -40.11
CA LEU A 395 18.86 2.94 -39.30
C LEU A 395 19.06 4.40 -39.76
N ASN A 396 18.55 5.35 -38.98
CA ASN A 396 18.48 6.77 -39.37
C ASN A 396 19.82 7.52 -39.29
N THR A 397 20.88 6.88 -38.78
CA THR A 397 22.22 7.45 -38.73
C THR A 397 23.24 6.33 -38.79
N LEU A 398 24.10 6.33 -39.80
CA LEU A 398 25.30 5.50 -39.85
C LEU A 398 26.52 6.39 -39.55
N GLY A 399 27.48 5.88 -38.80
CA GLY A 399 28.71 6.61 -38.47
C GLY A 399 29.58 6.85 -39.70
N ALA A 400 30.30 7.96 -39.74
CA ALA A 400 31.27 8.24 -40.79
C ALA A 400 32.53 7.39 -40.61
N ALA A 401 32.66 6.30 -41.37
CA ALA A 401 33.88 5.52 -41.51
C ALA A 401 33.99 4.97 -42.95
N GLY A 402 35.22 4.82 -43.44
CA GLY A 402 35.51 4.43 -44.84
C GLY A 402 34.82 3.13 -45.25
N SER A 403 34.15 3.16 -46.40
CA SER A 403 33.14 2.21 -46.85
C SER A 403 33.52 0.72 -46.71
N THR A 404 32.90 0.05 -45.74
CA THR A 404 32.63 -1.39 -45.79
C THR A 404 31.19 -1.64 -46.22
N SER A 405 30.99 -2.20 -47.41
CA SER A 405 29.67 -2.58 -47.88
C SER A 405 29.04 -3.63 -46.96
N LEU A 406 27.77 -3.44 -46.61
CA LEU A 406 26.97 -4.43 -45.89
C LEU A 406 26.31 -5.38 -46.89
N CYS A 407 26.39 -6.68 -46.63
CA CYS A 407 25.74 -7.73 -47.43
C CYS A 407 24.64 -8.41 -46.60
N ARG A 408 23.60 -8.94 -47.27
CA ARG A 408 22.55 -9.80 -46.68
C ARG A 408 22.96 -11.26 -46.89
N ASN A 409 22.97 -12.08 -45.84
CA ASN A 409 23.17 -13.54 -45.99
C ASN A 409 21.84 -14.27 -46.30
N ALA A 410 21.89 -15.58 -46.58
CA ALA A 410 20.69 -16.37 -46.90
C ALA A 410 19.67 -16.43 -45.75
N SER A 411 20.11 -16.37 -44.50
CA SER A 411 19.25 -16.26 -43.31
C SER A 411 18.72 -14.83 -43.07
N ASN A 412 18.96 -13.93 -44.02
CA ASN A 412 18.68 -12.50 -44.01
C ASN A 412 19.14 -11.68 -42.78
N GLN A 413 20.34 -12.01 -42.33
CA GLN A 413 21.14 -11.20 -41.40
C GLN A 413 22.09 -10.29 -42.17
N ILE A 414 22.46 -9.16 -41.56
CA ILE A 414 23.54 -8.28 -42.03
C ILE A 414 24.89 -8.99 -41.81
N ALA A 415 25.72 -9.03 -42.84
CA ALA A 415 27.01 -9.72 -42.87
C ALA A 415 28.06 -8.91 -43.67
N SER A 416 29.33 -9.28 -43.54
CA SER A 416 30.42 -8.71 -44.34
C SER A 416 30.42 -9.26 -45.77
N CYS A 417 30.63 -8.38 -46.75
CA CYS A 417 30.81 -8.80 -48.13
C CYS A 417 32.19 -9.46 -48.33
N SER A 418 32.21 -10.75 -48.68
CA SER A 418 33.45 -11.51 -48.91
C SER A 418 33.49 -12.11 -50.31
N SER A 419 34.66 -12.06 -50.96
CA SER A 419 34.90 -12.57 -52.32
C SER A 419 35.97 -13.68 -52.40
N SER A 420 36.56 -14.05 -51.25
CA SER A 420 37.68 -15.01 -51.16
C SER A 420 37.32 -16.39 -51.69
N ALA A 421 38.26 -17.04 -52.38
CA ALA A 421 38.12 -18.40 -52.91
C ALA A 421 37.78 -19.44 -51.83
N ARG A 422 38.17 -19.22 -50.56
CA ARG A 422 37.85 -20.12 -49.43
C ARG A 422 36.35 -20.28 -49.14
N TYR A 423 35.50 -19.45 -49.74
CA TYR A 423 34.04 -19.47 -49.61
C TYR A 423 33.33 -19.87 -50.92
N LYS A 424 34.07 -20.47 -51.87
CA LYS A 424 33.59 -20.85 -53.20
C LYS A 424 34.02 -22.29 -53.51
N HIS A 425 33.19 -23.01 -54.26
CA HIS A 425 33.53 -24.27 -54.92
C HIS A 425 33.31 -24.12 -56.43
N ASP A 426 33.77 -25.09 -57.22
CA ASP A 426 33.55 -25.19 -58.67
C ASP A 426 33.86 -23.90 -59.46
N VAL A 427 35.01 -23.30 -59.15
CA VAL A 427 35.47 -22.06 -59.81
C VAL A 427 36.01 -22.38 -61.20
N ALA A 428 35.30 -21.93 -62.23
CA ALA A 428 35.65 -22.04 -63.65
C ALA A 428 35.65 -20.67 -64.35
N ASP A 429 36.19 -20.60 -65.57
CA ASP A 429 36.16 -19.39 -66.40
C ASP A 429 34.73 -19.00 -66.79
N LEU A 430 34.51 -17.71 -67.00
CA LEU A 430 33.18 -17.19 -67.33
C LEU A 430 32.85 -17.47 -68.82
N ASP A 431 31.77 -18.19 -69.02
CA ASP A 431 31.19 -18.54 -70.32
C ASP A 431 30.46 -17.37 -71.00
N LEU A 432 29.95 -16.42 -70.21
CA LEU A 432 29.35 -15.17 -70.70
C LEU A 432 30.43 -14.12 -71.03
N GLY A 433 30.39 -13.56 -72.24
CA GLY A 433 31.32 -12.53 -72.69
C GLY A 433 30.68 -11.50 -73.64
N LEU A 434 31.41 -11.12 -74.69
CA LEU A 434 31.08 -10.01 -75.59
C LEU A 434 29.68 -10.16 -76.23
N GLU A 435 29.31 -11.35 -76.68
CA GLU A 435 27.99 -11.64 -77.25
C GLU A 435 26.84 -11.36 -76.26
N ALA A 436 27.01 -11.71 -74.99
CA ALA A 436 26.01 -11.46 -73.95
C ALA A 436 25.85 -9.96 -73.67
N ILE A 437 26.95 -9.19 -73.70
CA ILE A 437 26.90 -7.73 -73.50
C ILE A 437 26.27 -7.01 -74.69
N LEU A 438 26.53 -7.46 -75.92
CA LEU A 438 25.89 -6.90 -77.11
C LEU A 438 24.36 -7.17 -77.15
N ARG A 439 23.87 -8.14 -76.38
CA ARG A 439 22.44 -8.38 -76.15
C ARG A 439 21.85 -7.63 -74.95
N LEU A 440 22.67 -7.10 -74.04
CA LEU A 440 22.16 -6.28 -72.93
C LEU A 440 21.56 -5.00 -73.49
N ARG A 441 20.29 -4.75 -73.17
CA ARG A 441 19.55 -3.56 -73.57
C ARG A 441 19.58 -2.53 -72.44
N PRO A 442 20.49 -1.53 -72.46
CA PRO A 442 20.41 -0.43 -71.51
C PRO A 442 19.12 0.37 -71.76
N VAL A 443 18.42 0.70 -70.68
CA VAL A 443 17.18 1.48 -70.70
C VAL A 443 17.32 2.72 -69.82
N SER A 444 16.56 3.75 -70.18
CA SER A 444 16.20 4.82 -69.25
C SER A 444 14.75 4.61 -68.82
N TYR A 445 14.45 4.92 -67.57
CA TYR A 445 13.13 4.72 -66.97
C TYR A 445 12.84 5.80 -65.93
N ARG A 446 11.64 5.75 -65.35
CA ARG A 446 11.27 6.53 -64.18
C ARG A 446 10.76 5.60 -63.08
N TRP A 447 11.12 5.91 -61.84
CA TRP A 447 10.67 5.14 -60.69
C TRP A 447 9.18 5.37 -60.40
N ASN A 448 8.41 4.32 -60.16
CA ASN A 448 6.95 4.41 -59.99
C ASN A 448 6.51 5.09 -58.67
N ASP A 449 7.37 5.09 -57.64
CA ASP A 449 7.10 5.66 -56.31
C ASP A 449 7.29 7.19 -56.28
N ASN A 450 8.28 7.71 -57.01
CA ASN A 450 8.74 9.10 -56.89
C ASN A 450 8.95 9.82 -58.24
N ASN A 451 8.76 9.15 -59.38
CA ASN A 451 8.86 9.67 -60.76
C ASN A 451 10.24 10.26 -61.15
N SER A 452 11.29 10.03 -60.36
CA SER A 452 12.66 10.41 -60.71
C SER A 452 13.15 9.62 -61.93
N ALA A 453 13.98 10.25 -62.76
CA ALA A 453 14.53 9.63 -63.97
C ALA A 453 15.85 8.92 -63.64
N ASP A 454 16.01 7.72 -64.18
CA ASP A 454 17.17 6.86 -63.91
C ASP A 454 17.50 5.98 -65.13
N VAL A 455 18.62 5.24 -65.05
CA VAL A 455 19.13 4.36 -66.10
C VAL A 455 19.54 3.00 -65.54
N GLY A 456 19.54 1.96 -66.38
CA GLY A 456 19.89 0.61 -65.95
C GLY A 456 19.45 -0.48 -66.93
N PHE A 457 19.16 -1.66 -66.39
CA PHE A 457 18.65 -2.82 -67.14
C PHE A 457 17.34 -3.31 -66.52
N ILE A 458 16.44 -3.84 -67.35
CA ILE A 458 15.24 -4.56 -66.91
C ILE A 458 15.66 -5.94 -66.40
N ALA A 459 15.21 -6.35 -65.22
CA ALA A 459 15.70 -7.56 -64.57
C ALA A 459 15.33 -8.83 -65.34
N GLU A 460 14.15 -8.86 -65.96
CA GLU A 460 13.64 -9.94 -66.80
C GLU A 460 14.46 -10.08 -68.10
N ASP A 461 14.83 -8.96 -68.75
CA ASP A 461 15.70 -8.94 -69.93
C ASP A 461 17.10 -9.52 -69.59
N VAL A 462 17.61 -9.26 -68.37
CA VAL A 462 18.89 -9.82 -67.89
C VAL A 462 18.76 -11.30 -67.49
N ALA A 463 17.66 -11.69 -66.85
CA ALA A 463 17.39 -13.09 -66.48
C ALA A 463 17.30 -14.01 -67.70
N ALA A 464 16.79 -13.49 -68.83
CA ALA A 464 16.75 -14.20 -70.11
C ALA A 464 18.13 -14.43 -70.74
N LEU A 465 19.17 -13.71 -70.31
CA LEU A 465 20.56 -13.96 -70.69
C LEU A 465 21.23 -14.95 -69.73
N ASP A 466 21.14 -14.72 -68.42
CA ASP A 466 21.65 -15.65 -67.40
C ASP A 466 21.06 -15.37 -66.00
N GLU A 467 20.55 -16.43 -65.34
CA GLU A 467 19.93 -16.33 -64.02
C GLU A 467 20.91 -15.92 -62.90
N ARG A 468 22.22 -16.18 -63.05
CA ARG A 468 23.26 -15.80 -62.08
C ARG A 468 23.42 -14.28 -61.96
N LEU A 469 22.89 -13.53 -62.91
CA LEU A 469 22.95 -12.06 -62.96
C LEU A 469 21.75 -11.35 -62.31
N VAL A 470 20.78 -12.09 -61.73
CA VAL A 470 19.57 -11.51 -61.13
C VAL A 470 19.31 -11.94 -59.68
N THR A 471 18.51 -11.14 -58.98
CA THR A 471 17.90 -11.47 -57.67
C THR A 471 16.45 -11.91 -57.87
N ARG A 472 15.99 -12.80 -56.99
CA ARG A 472 14.60 -13.26 -56.93
C ARG A 472 13.99 -12.97 -55.56
N ASN A 473 12.69 -12.70 -55.52
CA ASN A 473 11.90 -12.50 -54.30
C ASN A 473 11.55 -13.85 -53.62
N GLU A 474 10.79 -13.82 -52.52
CA GLU A 474 10.41 -15.03 -51.77
C GLU A 474 9.50 -15.99 -52.56
N ASP A 475 8.69 -15.46 -53.48
CA ASP A 475 7.87 -16.24 -54.43
C ASP A 475 8.68 -16.78 -55.62
N GLY A 476 10.01 -16.55 -55.65
CA GLY A 476 10.91 -16.99 -56.71
C GLY A 476 10.81 -16.19 -58.01
N GLN A 477 10.09 -15.07 -58.04
CA GLN A 477 10.01 -14.17 -59.20
C GLN A 477 11.27 -13.33 -59.33
N VAL A 478 11.66 -12.96 -60.55
CA VAL A 478 12.79 -12.04 -60.79
C VAL A 478 12.43 -10.66 -60.23
N GLU A 479 13.36 -10.05 -59.50
CA GLU A 479 13.10 -8.79 -58.75
C GLU A 479 14.17 -7.71 -58.99
N GLY A 480 15.38 -8.08 -59.42
CA GLY A 480 16.45 -7.10 -59.61
C GLY A 480 17.69 -7.65 -60.31
N VAL A 481 18.59 -6.75 -60.70
CA VAL A 481 19.84 -7.06 -61.39
C VAL A 481 21.01 -7.00 -60.41
N ARG A 482 21.89 -8.01 -60.46
CA ARG A 482 23.16 -8.04 -59.72
C ARG A 482 24.22 -7.22 -60.45
N TYR A 483 24.07 -5.90 -60.43
CA TYR A 483 24.99 -4.96 -61.07
C TYR A 483 26.45 -5.19 -60.68
N GLU A 484 26.72 -5.68 -59.45
CA GLU A 484 28.07 -6.01 -59.00
C GLU A 484 28.70 -7.18 -59.76
N ARG A 485 27.90 -8.09 -60.34
CA ARG A 485 28.35 -9.25 -61.13
C ARG A 485 28.61 -8.89 -62.59
N LEU A 486 27.92 -7.88 -63.11
CA LEU A 486 28.20 -7.36 -64.46
C LEU A 486 29.65 -6.89 -64.61
N SER A 487 30.31 -6.46 -63.53
CA SER A 487 31.74 -6.12 -63.54
C SER A 487 32.66 -7.26 -64.05
N ALA A 488 32.35 -8.51 -63.70
CA ALA A 488 33.08 -9.69 -64.17
C ALA A 488 32.75 -10.02 -65.63
N LEU A 489 31.49 -9.83 -66.03
CA LEU A 489 31.04 -9.98 -67.43
C LEU A 489 31.72 -8.94 -68.34
N PHE A 490 31.72 -7.66 -67.95
CA PHE A 490 32.42 -6.59 -68.67
C PHE A 490 33.91 -6.89 -68.80
N ALA A 491 34.57 -7.42 -67.76
CA ALA A 491 35.98 -7.80 -67.84
C ALA A 491 36.23 -8.89 -68.89
N ASN A 492 35.41 -9.96 -68.93
CA ASN A 492 35.55 -11.03 -69.93
C ASN A 492 35.26 -10.54 -71.36
N ALA A 493 34.22 -9.72 -71.54
CA ALA A 493 33.90 -9.14 -72.85
C ALA A 493 35.00 -8.22 -73.38
N VAL A 494 35.64 -7.42 -72.51
CA VAL A 494 36.79 -6.59 -72.89
C VAL A 494 38.01 -7.44 -73.27
N GLN A 495 38.25 -8.56 -72.57
CA GLN A 495 39.28 -9.53 -72.93
C GLN A 495 39.03 -10.17 -74.30
N GLN A 496 37.78 -10.56 -74.59
CA GLN A 496 37.39 -11.11 -75.89
C GLN A 496 37.51 -10.08 -77.02
N LEU A 497 37.06 -8.83 -76.81
CA LEU A 497 37.20 -7.75 -77.78
C LEU A 497 38.68 -7.44 -78.10
N ALA A 498 39.56 -7.48 -77.10
CA ALA A 498 41.00 -7.32 -77.30
C ALA A 498 41.61 -8.48 -78.12
N ALA A 499 41.14 -9.71 -77.91
CA ALA A 499 41.56 -10.88 -78.69
C ALA A 499 41.11 -10.79 -80.17
N GLU A 500 39.86 -10.41 -80.43
CA GLU A 500 39.35 -10.16 -81.78
C GLU A 500 40.15 -9.05 -82.49
N GLY A 501 40.46 -7.96 -81.78
CA GLY A 501 41.29 -6.87 -82.29
C GLY A 501 42.70 -7.31 -82.71
N SER A 502 43.31 -8.25 -81.98
CA SER A 502 44.61 -8.85 -82.34
C SER A 502 44.51 -9.63 -83.65
N VAL A 503 43.50 -10.52 -83.78
CA VAL A 503 43.29 -11.32 -85.01
C VAL A 503 43.00 -10.43 -86.22
N GLN A 504 42.25 -9.34 -86.02
CA GLN A 504 41.98 -8.34 -87.05
C GLN A 504 43.28 -7.64 -87.51
N ALA A 505 44.17 -7.29 -86.57
CA ALA A 505 45.46 -6.67 -86.87
C ALA A 505 46.39 -7.60 -87.66
N ASP A 506 46.50 -8.87 -87.26
CA ASP A 506 47.28 -9.89 -87.98
C ASP A 506 46.77 -10.08 -89.43
N ARG A 507 45.45 -10.05 -89.62
CA ARG A 507 44.83 -10.18 -90.94
C ARG A 507 45.05 -8.95 -91.83
N VAL A 508 45.08 -7.75 -91.26
CA VAL A 508 45.48 -6.52 -91.96
C VAL A 508 46.97 -6.56 -92.36
N ALA A 509 47.84 -7.07 -91.49
CA ALA A 509 49.26 -7.27 -91.81
C ALA A 509 49.44 -8.25 -92.99
N ALA A 510 48.75 -9.39 -92.99
CA ALA A 510 48.79 -10.36 -94.09
C ALA A 510 48.32 -9.76 -95.42
N LEU A 511 47.18 -9.06 -95.44
CA LEU A 511 46.66 -8.39 -96.65
C LEU A 511 47.58 -7.27 -97.16
N SER A 512 48.34 -6.62 -96.27
CA SER A 512 49.33 -5.61 -96.66
C SER A 512 50.55 -6.23 -97.37
N ALA A 513 50.98 -7.42 -96.94
CA ALA A 513 52.06 -8.17 -97.57
C ALA A 513 51.66 -8.68 -98.96
N GLU A 514 50.45 -9.22 -99.10
CA GLU A 514 49.92 -9.67 -100.40
C GLU A 514 49.80 -8.50 -101.40
N ASN A 515 49.37 -7.31 -100.95
CA ASN A 515 49.37 -6.09 -101.76
C ASN A 515 50.78 -5.65 -102.19
N ALA A 516 51.79 -5.81 -101.34
CA ALA A 516 53.17 -5.51 -101.69
C ALA A 516 53.70 -6.47 -102.76
N GLU A 517 53.38 -7.77 -102.67
CA GLU A 517 53.76 -8.75 -103.68
C GLU A 517 53.03 -8.52 -105.02
N LEU A 518 51.73 -8.20 -104.99
CA LEU A 518 50.98 -7.82 -106.19
C LEU A 518 51.59 -6.60 -106.89
N LYS A 519 51.97 -5.55 -106.15
CA LYS A 519 52.71 -4.40 -106.71
C LYS A 519 54.04 -4.80 -107.32
N ALA A 520 54.81 -5.67 -106.67
CA ALA A 520 56.08 -6.17 -107.21
C ALA A 520 55.88 -7.07 -108.45
N ARG A 521 54.75 -7.77 -108.58
CA ARG A 521 54.38 -8.49 -109.82
C ARG A 521 53.98 -7.51 -110.92
N LEU A 522 53.23 -6.45 -110.61
CA LEU A 522 52.86 -5.39 -111.54
C LEU A 522 54.12 -4.72 -112.15
N GLN A 523 55.05 -4.28 -111.30
CA GLN A 523 56.32 -3.67 -111.74
C GLN A 523 57.16 -4.59 -112.63
N ARG A 524 57.16 -5.91 -112.36
CA ARG A 524 57.84 -6.91 -113.21
C ARG A 524 57.15 -7.11 -114.57
N ILE A 525 55.84 -6.88 -114.66
CA ILE A 525 55.08 -6.90 -115.92
C ILE A 525 55.31 -5.60 -116.70
N GLU A 526 55.26 -4.45 -116.04
CA GLU A 526 55.55 -3.12 -116.62
C GLU A 526 56.96 -3.09 -117.22
N ALA A 527 57.97 -3.58 -116.48
CA ALA A 527 59.35 -3.71 -116.96
C ALA A 527 59.50 -4.67 -118.15
N ARG A 528 58.65 -5.72 -118.25
CA ARG A 528 58.64 -6.65 -119.39
C ARG A 528 57.95 -6.09 -120.64
N LEU A 529 57.03 -5.14 -120.47
CA LEU A 529 56.28 -4.53 -121.57
C LEU A 529 57.02 -3.35 -122.23
N GLY A 530 58.21 -2.98 -121.74
CA GLY A 530 58.98 -1.86 -122.31
C GLY A 530 58.36 -0.49 -122.06
N LEU A 531 57.39 -0.38 -121.15
CA LEU A 531 56.71 0.87 -120.78
C LEU A 531 57.52 1.72 -119.78
N ALA A 532 58.74 1.31 -119.46
CA ALA A 532 59.61 1.92 -118.46
C ALA A 532 60.50 3.04 -119.04
N GLU A 533 59.91 4.01 -119.75
CA GLU A 533 60.48 5.35 -119.95
C GLU A 533 59.36 6.39 -119.81
N GLY A 534 59.41 7.22 -118.76
CA GLY A 534 58.32 8.15 -118.50
C GLY A 534 58.42 9.04 -117.25
N ARG A 535 59.23 8.70 -116.24
CA ARG A 535 59.78 9.63 -115.22
C ARG A 535 60.81 8.99 -114.30
#